data_AF-A0A2Y9FK50-F1
#
_entry.id   AF-A0A2Y9FK50-F1
#
_cell.length_a   1.000
_cell.length_b   1.000
_cell.length_c   1.000
_cell.angle_alpha   90.00
_cell.angle_beta   90.00
_cell.angle_gamma   90.00
#
_symmetry.space_group_name_H-M   'P 1'
#
loop_
_entity.id
_entity.type
_entity.pdbx_description
1 polymer ?
#
loop_
_entity_poly.entity_id
_entity_poly.type
_entity_poly.pdbx_seq_one_letter_code
_entity_poly.pdbx_strand_id
1 'polypeptide(L)'
;MARKAAGRPPEETLSLWKREQALLKTLVVDRDTEAWQRDPAFSGLQRVGGVDVSFVKGDSVSACASLVVLSYPELEVMYEDCRMVSLTAPYVSGFLAFREVPFLVDAVQQLREKEPRLMPQVLFVDGNGVLHHRGFGVACHLGVLTDLPCIGVAKKLLQVDGLENNALHKEKIRLLKAGGDSFPLMGGSGTVLGMALKSHDHSTKPLYVSVGHKMSLEAAVRLTHGCCKFRIPEPVRQADIRSRDYIRRTLGVQGAPALQPERSKKAQRPKACPQGVSEEPAVSCCVVNCSVKSTWQRTEPTCQSP
;
A
#
# COMPACT_ATOMS: atom_id res chain seq x y z
N MET A 1 3.18 -13.24 -28.11
CA MET A 1 4.58 -12.77 -28.27
C MET A 1 5.11 -12.35 -26.90
N ALA A 2 5.87 -13.21 -26.21
CA ALA A 2 6.53 -12.80 -24.97
C ALA A 2 7.72 -11.88 -25.32
N ARG A 3 7.70 -10.63 -24.86
CA ARG A 3 8.88 -9.76 -24.97
C ARG A 3 10.00 -10.31 -24.09
N LYS A 4 11.23 -10.36 -24.62
CA LYS A 4 12.42 -10.82 -23.89
C LYS A 4 12.48 -10.17 -22.51
N ALA A 5 12.77 -10.95 -21.47
CA ALA A 5 13.22 -10.40 -20.21
C ALA A 5 14.42 -9.48 -20.47
N ALA A 6 14.45 -8.30 -19.84
CA ALA A 6 15.58 -7.40 -19.94
C ALA A 6 16.86 -8.15 -19.54
N GLY A 7 17.91 -8.04 -20.36
CA GLY A 7 19.17 -8.71 -20.10
C GLY A 7 19.77 -8.28 -18.76
N ARG A 8 20.64 -9.12 -18.19
CA ARG A 8 21.45 -8.74 -17.03
C ARG A 8 22.14 -7.39 -17.33
N PRO A 9 22.06 -6.39 -16.44
CA PRO A 9 22.71 -5.11 -16.69
C PRO A 9 24.21 -5.30 -16.96
N PRO A 10 24.82 -4.38 -17.74
CA PRO A 10 26.28 -4.28 -17.83
C PRO A 10 26.90 -4.27 -16.43
N GLU A 11 28.05 -4.94 -16.30
CA GLU A 11 28.74 -5.05 -15.01
C GLU A 11 29.16 -3.67 -14.46
N GLU A 12 29.47 -2.74 -15.35
CA GLU A 12 29.70 -1.33 -15.04
C GLU A 12 28.49 -0.66 -14.38
N THR A 13 27.27 -0.86 -14.90
CA THR A 13 26.02 -0.34 -14.29
C THR A 13 25.84 -0.87 -12.88
N LEU A 14 26.09 -2.17 -12.66
CA LEU A 14 26.06 -2.76 -11.32
C LEU A 14 27.14 -2.21 -10.39
N SER A 15 28.34 -1.92 -10.91
CA SER A 15 29.43 -1.31 -10.16
C SER A 15 29.12 0.13 -9.75
N LEU A 16 28.52 0.92 -10.65
CA LEU A 16 28.02 2.27 -10.36
C LEU A 16 26.93 2.23 -9.30
N TRP A 17 25.89 1.41 -9.45
CA TRP A 17 24.81 1.27 -8.46
C TRP A 17 25.30 0.80 -7.08
N LYS A 18 26.31 -0.07 -7.01
CA LYS A 18 26.94 -0.47 -5.72
C LYS A 18 27.62 0.72 -5.05
N ARG A 19 28.37 1.53 -5.81
CA ARG A 19 29.05 2.74 -5.29
C ARG A 19 28.05 3.78 -4.82
N GLU A 20 27.00 4.03 -5.62
CA GLU A 20 25.93 4.97 -5.27
C GLU A 20 25.18 4.54 -4.00
N GLN A 21 24.80 3.25 -3.87
CA GLN A 21 24.21 2.74 -2.64
C GLN A 21 25.14 2.88 -1.43
N ALA A 22 26.45 2.65 -1.60
CA ALA A 22 27.40 2.80 -0.52
C ALA A 22 27.54 4.28 -0.08
N LEU A 23 27.58 5.21 -1.03
CA LEU A 23 27.66 6.64 -0.78
C LEU A 23 26.38 7.16 -0.11
N LEU A 24 25.21 6.95 -0.70
CA LEU A 24 23.95 7.45 -0.13
C LEU A 24 23.60 6.79 1.21
N LYS A 25 24.08 5.56 1.47
CA LYS A 25 23.92 4.90 2.77
C LYS A 25 24.63 5.65 3.91
N THR A 26 25.77 6.32 3.66
CA THR A 26 26.45 7.09 4.72
C THR A 26 25.64 8.31 5.19
N LEU A 27 24.66 8.73 4.38
CA LEU A 27 23.74 9.84 4.68
C LEU A 27 22.50 9.38 5.45
N VAL A 28 22.31 8.08 5.70
CA VAL A 28 21.14 7.59 6.47
C VAL A 28 21.28 7.98 7.93
N VAL A 29 20.32 8.75 8.43
CA VAL A 29 20.13 9.03 9.86
C VAL A 29 19.11 8.04 10.42
N ASP A 30 19.47 7.32 11.49
CA ASP A 30 18.67 6.25 12.12
C ASP A 30 18.16 6.59 13.52
N ARG A 31 18.11 7.89 13.81
CA ARG A 31 17.65 8.51 15.05
C ARG A 31 16.63 9.59 14.75
N ASP A 32 15.80 9.89 15.74
CA ASP A 32 14.78 10.94 15.65
C ASP A 32 15.41 12.33 15.57
N THR A 33 15.07 13.09 14.53
CA THR A 33 15.52 14.48 14.33
C THR A 33 14.48 15.49 14.81
N GLU A 34 13.19 15.17 14.66
CA GLU A 34 12.09 16.08 14.90
C GLU A 34 11.55 16.00 16.34
N ALA A 35 10.96 17.09 16.84
CA ALA A 35 10.36 17.12 18.18
C ALA A 35 9.18 16.14 18.31
N TRP A 36 8.29 16.10 17.30
CA TRP A 36 7.08 15.27 17.31
C TRP A 36 7.38 13.77 17.39
N GLN A 37 8.56 13.30 16.97
CA GLN A 37 8.94 11.88 17.02
C GLN A 37 9.16 11.37 18.46
N ARG A 38 9.63 12.27 19.34
CA ARG A 38 9.98 11.99 20.74
C ARG A 38 8.78 12.14 21.68
N ASP A 39 7.71 12.77 21.22
CA ASP A 39 6.46 12.86 21.95
C ASP A 39 5.72 11.50 21.92
N PRO A 40 5.23 10.97 23.06
CA PRO A 40 4.54 9.68 23.10
C PRO A 40 3.27 9.60 22.23
N ALA A 41 2.55 10.72 22.09
CA ALA A 41 1.33 10.86 21.29
C ALA A 41 1.59 11.47 19.89
N PHE A 42 2.87 11.65 19.52
CA PHE A 42 3.31 12.35 18.32
C PHE A 42 2.80 13.80 18.19
N SER A 43 2.67 14.51 19.31
CA SER A 43 2.24 15.91 19.33
C SER A 43 3.04 16.78 18.35
N GLY A 44 2.33 17.51 17.47
CA GLY A 44 2.91 18.29 16.37
C GLY A 44 3.00 17.54 15.03
N LEU A 45 2.76 16.22 14.99
CA LEU A 45 2.52 15.50 13.74
C LEU A 45 1.09 15.78 13.25
N GLN A 46 0.97 16.22 12.00
CA GLN A 46 -0.29 16.59 11.35
C GLN A 46 -0.50 15.89 10.00
N ARG A 47 0.59 15.49 9.33
CA ARG A 47 0.56 14.93 7.98
C ARG A 47 1.50 13.74 7.82
N VAL A 48 0.95 12.59 7.48
CA VAL A 48 1.69 11.36 7.15
C VAL A 48 1.52 11.03 5.67
N GLY A 49 2.62 10.83 4.97
CA GLY A 49 2.61 10.48 3.55
C GLY A 49 2.72 8.98 3.33
N GLY A 50 2.22 8.50 2.20
CA GLY A 50 2.33 7.10 1.78
C GLY A 50 2.76 7.00 0.33
N VAL A 51 3.64 6.04 0.01
CA VAL A 51 4.08 5.78 -1.37
C VAL A 51 4.05 4.30 -1.72
N ASP A 52 3.69 4.03 -2.98
CA ASP A 52 3.66 2.70 -3.61
C ASP A 52 4.12 2.80 -5.08
N VAL A 53 4.67 1.70 -5.61
CA VAL A 53 4.89 1.50 -7.05
C VAL A 53 4.30 0.16 -7.47
N SER A 54 3.06 0.19 -7.96
CA SER A 54 2.35 -1.01 -8.42
C SER A 54 2.63 -1.31 -9.89
N PHE A 55 3.06 -2.53 -10.19
CA PHE A 55 3.30 -2.99 -11.56
C PHE A 55 2.00 -3.32 -12.31
N VAL A 56 1.98 -3.06 -13.62
CA VAL A 56 0.89 -3.50 -14.51
C VAL A 56 0.93 -5.03 -14.62
N LYS A 57 -0.22 -5.69 -14.45
CA LYS A 57 -0.29 -7.17 -14.46
C LYS A 57 0.18 -7.74 -15.80
N GLY A 58 1.28 -8.48 -15.78
CA GLY A 58 1.88 -9.10 -16.97
C GLY A 58 2.93 -8.25 -17.69
N ASP A 59 3.21 -7.04 -17.19
CA ASP A 59 4.30 -6.19 -17.65
C ASP A 59 5.30 -5.97 -16.49
N SER A 60 6.59 -5.95 -16.82
CA SER A 60 7.68 -5.71 -15.87
C SER A 60 8.30 -4.31 -16.01
N VAL A 61 7.85 -3.53 -16.99
CA VAL A 61 8.29 -2.16 -17.29
C VAL A 61 7.22 -1.15 -16.90
N SER A 62 5.97 -1.32 -17.32
CA SER A 62 4.90 -0.38 -16.96
C SER A 62 4.49 -0.55 -15.49
N ALA A 63 4.49 0.55 -14.73
CA ALA A 63 4.01 0.60 -13.36
C ALA A 63 3.25 1.91 -13.10
N CYS A 64 2.61 2.03 -11.94
CA CYS A 64 2.07 3.28 -11.45
C CYS A 64 2.73 3.63 -10.12
N ALA A 65 3.41 4.79 -10.10
CA ALA A 65 3.88 5.41 -8.88
C ALA A 65 2.73 6.22 -8.25
N SER A 66 2.53 6.08 -6.95
CA SER A 66 1.54 6.82 -6.18
C SER A 66 2.17 7.49 -4.96
N LEU A 67 1.77 8.74 -4.72
CA LEU A 67 2.02 9.50 -3.49
C LEU A 67 0.68 9.94 -2.93
N VAL A 68 0.46 9.67 -1.64
CA VAL A 68 -0.68 10.20 -0.87
C VAL A 68 -0.18 10.98 0.33
N VAL A 69 -0.98 11.94 0.80
CA VAL A 69 -0.83 12.53 2.13
C VAL A 69 -2.15 12.44 2.87
N LEU A 70 -2.09 12.00 4.11
CA LEU A 70 -3.22 11.88 5.03
C LEU A 70 -3.01 12.83 6.21
N SER A 71 -4.11 13.30 6.78
CA SER A 71 -4.11 13.94 8.10
C SER A 71 -3.69 12.96 9.19
N TYR A 72 -3.20 13.49 10.30
CA TYR A 72 -2.90 12.74 11.51
C TYR A 72 -3.43 13.50 12.72
N PRO A 73 -4.15 12.85 13.66
CA PRO A 73 -4.36 11.40 13.78
C PRO A 73 -5.54 10.82 12.99
N GLU A 74 -6.33 11.61 12.26
CA GLU A 74 -7.59 11.13 11.67
C GLU A 74 -7.39 10.14 10.51
N LEU A 75 -6.23 10.17 9.84
CA LEU A 75 -5.88 9.34 8.68
C LEU A 75 -6.90 9.48 7.53
N GLU A 76 -7.30 10.72 7.24
CA GLU A 76 -8.14 11.08 6.10
C GLU A 76 -7.28 11.67 4.97
N VAL A 77 -7.55 11.29 3.72
CA VAL A 77 -6.68 11.67 2.58
C VAL A 77 -6.86 13.15 2.24
N MET A 78 -5.75 13.90 2.28
CA MET A 78 -5.67 15.33 1.95
C MET A 78 -5.10 15.57 0.54
N TYR A 79 -4.27 14.64 0.04
CA TYR A 79 -3.61 14.75 -1.26
C TYR A 79 -3.42 13.37 -1.89
N GLU A 80 -3.50 13.32 -3.22
CA GLU A 80 -3.14 12.16 -4.05
C GLU A 80 -2.53 12.58 -5.39
N ASP A 81 -1.44 11.92 -5.79
CA ASP A 81 -0.91 11.93 -7.15
C ASP A 81 -0.62 10.47 -7.57
N CYS A 82 -0.98 10.13 -8.79
CA CYS A 82 -0.80 8.82 -9.40
C CYS A 82 -0.38 8.98 -10.84
N ARG A 83 0.71 8.31 -11.24
CA ARG A 83 1.24 8.43 -12.61
C ARG A 83 1.67 7.08 -13.15
N MET A 84 1.33 6.82 -14.41
CA MET A 84 1.94 5.73 -15.16
C MET A 84 3.40 6.07 -15.44
N VAL A 85 4.29 5.14 -15.13
CA VAL A 85 5.75 5.27 -15.27
C VAL A 85 6.34 4.07 -16.00
N SER A 86 7.47 4.27 -16.67
CA SER A 86 8.18 3.24 -17.43
C SER A 86 9.48 2.91 -16.73
N LEU A 87 9.53 1.77 -16.05
CA LEU A 87 10.65 1.29 -15.25
C LEU A 87 11.72 0.65 -16.16
N THR A 88 12.39 1.47 -16.97
CA THR A 88 13.35 1.01 -18.00
C THR A 88 14.64 0.41 -17.46
N ALA A 89 15.07 0.83 -16.25
CA ALA A 89 16.20 0.22 -15.56
C ALA A 89 15.95 -1.29 -15.29
N PRO A 90 16.95 -2.17 -15.45
CA PRO A 90 16.76 -3.61 -15.31
C PRO A 90 16.50 -4.05 -13.87
N TYR A 91 15.70 -5.10 -13.69
CA TYR A 91 15.42 -5.68 -12.38
C TYR A 91 16.61 -6.52 -11.88
N VAL A 92 17.18 -6.13 -10.74
CA VAL A 92 18.19 -6.89 -10.02
C VAL A 92 17.87 -6.88 -8.53
N SER A 93 17.91 -8.05 -7.88
CA SER A 93 17.69 -8.15 -6.44
C SER A 93 18.71 -7.29 -5.68
N GLY A 94 18.24 -6.53 -4.70
CA GLY A 94 19.07 -5.56 -3.99
C GLY A 94 19.23 -4.19 -4.68
N PHE A 95 18.60 -3.96 -5.83
CA PHE A 95 18.70 -2.71 -6.60
C PHE A 95 17.34 -2.16 -7.07
N LEU A 96 16.22 -2.71 -6.60
CA LEU A 96 14.86 -2.30 -6.99
C LEU A 96 14.63 -0.78 -6.86
N ALA A 97 15.21 -0.16 -5.83
CA ALA A 97 15.15 1.27 -5.60
C ALA A 97 15.64 2.14 -6.79
N PHE A 98 16.60 1.68 -7.60
CA PHE A 98 17.02 2.42 -8.81
C PHE A 98 15.98 2.43 -9.93
N ARG A 99 14.98 1.56 -9.87
CA ARG A 99 13.82 1.59 -10.77
C ARG A 99 12.76 2.55 -10.25
N GLU A 100 12.49 2.50 -8.94
CA GLU A 100 11.30 3.10 -8.32
C GLU A 100 11.54 4.52 -7.80
N VAL A 101 12.66 4.76 -7.12
CA VAL A 101 12.91 6.00 -6.37
C VAL A 101 12.91 7.28 -7.23
N PRO A 102 13.44 7.33 -8.47
CA PRO A 102 13.37 8.54 -9.28
C PRO A 102 11.94 9.07 -9.43
N PHE A 103 10.98 8.19 -9.73
CA PHE A 103 9.57 8.56 -9.89
C PHE A 103 8.89 8.98 -8.58
N LEU A 104 9.35 8.43 -7.44
CA LEU A 104 8.85 8.82 -6.12
C LEU A 104 9.45 10.17 -5.66
N VAL A 105 10.71 10.44 -5.99
CA VAL A 105 11.35 11.75 -5.77
C VAL A 105 10.64 12.82 -6.59
N ASP A 106 10.39 12.56 -7.88
CA ASP A 106 9.64 13.46 -8.76
C ASP A 106 8.25 13.81 -8.18
N ALA A 107 7.51 12.81 -7.69
CA ALA A 107 6.19 13.03 -7.08
C ALA A 107 6.28 13.91 -5.81
N VAL A 108 7.29 13.68 -4.95
CA VAL A 108 7.53 14.50 -3.75
C VAL A 108 7.96 15.94 -4.11
N GLN A 109 8.77 16.12 -5.14
CA GLN A 109 9.16 17.45 -5.63
C GLN A 109 7.95 18.22 -6.17
N GLN A 110 7.08 17.56 -6.94
CA GLN A 110 5.90 18.20 -7.53
C GLN A 110 4.82 18.51 -6.49
N LEU A 111 4.69 17.70 -5.42
CA LEU A 111 3.90 18.07 -4.24
C LEU A 111 4.48 19.33 -3.58
N ARG A 112 5.80 19.39 -3.38
CA ARG A 112 6.50 20.54 -2.78
C ARG A 112 6.31 21.83 -3.58
N GLU A 113 6.27 21.74 -4.90
CA GLU A 113 6.05 22.88 -5.81
C GLU A 113 4.58 23.33 -5.84
N LYS A 114 3.64 22.38 -5.97
CA LYS A 114 2.21 22.69 -6.18
C LYS A 114 1.46 23.00 -4.89
N GLU A 115 1.67 22.18 -3.86
CA GLU A 115 0.93 22.23 -2.60
C GLU A 115 1.89 22.10 -1.39
N PRO A 116 2.86 23.02 -1.21
CA PRO A 116 3.88 22.93 -0.15
C PRO A 116 3.29 22.81 1.27
N ARG A 117 2.07 23.34 1.49
CA ARG A 117 1.36 23.25 2.77
C ARG A 117 0.91 21.83 3.11
N LEU A 118 0.76 20.97 2.10
CA LEU A 118 0.38 19.57 2.23
C LEU A 118 1.60 18.63 2.27
N MET A 119 2.83 19.15 2.32
CA MET A 119 4.02 18.31 2.48
C MET A 119 3.92 17.43 3.74
N PRO A 120 4.17 16.10 3.61
CA PRO A 120 4.15 15.19 4.74
C PRO A 120 5.37 15.39 5.63
N GLN A 121 5.21 15.17 6.94
CA GLN A 121 6.31 15.22 7.91
C GLN A 121 7.09 13.90 7.98
N VAL A 122 6.51 12.82 7.45
CA VAL A 122 7.10 11.49 7.37
C VAL A 122 6.45 10.69 6.24
N LEU A 123 7.24 9.89 5.52
CA LEU A 123 6.76 9.01 4.46
C LEU A 123 6.78 7.54 4.91
N PHE A 124 5.66 6.86 4.68
CA PHE A 124 5.54 5.41 4.75
C PHE A 124 5.73 4.80 3.36
N VAL A 125 6.69 3.89 3.24
CA VAL A 125 7.09 3.30 1.95
C VAL A 125 6.75 1.80 1.94
N ASP A 126 6.02 1.33 0.93
CA ASP A 126 5.78 -0.12 0.75
C ASP A 126 7.06 -0.82 0.31
N GLY A 127 7.86 -1.25 1.28
CA GLY A 127 9.19 -1.77 1.01
C GLY A 127 10.09 -1.71 2.24
N ASN A 128 11.37 -2.02 2.04
CA ASN A 128 12.34 -2.05 3.11
C ASN A 128 13.14 -0.75 3.21
N GLY A 129 13.56 -0.41 4.43
CA GLY A 129 14.61 0.55 4.73
C GLY A 129 15.94 -0.17 4.96
N VAL A 130 16.49 -0.06 6.17
CA VAL A 130 17.77 -0.72 6.55
C VAL A 130 17.70 -2.25 6.58
N LEU A 131 16.50 -2.85 6.62
CA LEU A 131 16.31 -4.30 6.47
C LEU A 131 16.47 -4.72 5.00
N HIS A 132 17.69 -4.64 4.49
CA HIS A 132 17.97 -4.79 3.06
C HIS A 132 19.33 -5.45 2.82
N HIS A 133 19.51 -6.08 1.63
CA HIS A 133 20.74 -6.78 1.22
C HIS A 133 22.04 -5.99 1.39
N ARG A 134 21.96 -4.65 1.43
CA ARG A 134 23.10 -3.75 1.69
C ARG A 134 22.85 -2.74 2.81
N GLY A 135 21.77 -2.88 3.57
CA GLY A 135 21.34 -1.90 4.58
C GLY A 135 20.88 -0.56 4.00
N PHE A 136 20.35 -0.57 2.77
CA PHE A 136 19.90 0.63 2.05
C PHE A 136 18.78 0.26 1.06
N GLY A 137 17.56 0.11 1.56
CA GLY A 137 16.37 -0.20 0.77
C GLY A 137 15.70 1.05 0.17
N VAL A 138 14.55 0.86 -0.47
CA VAL A 138 13.76 1.93 -1.11
C VAL A 138 13.40 3.06 -0.13
N ALA A 139 13.09 2.74 1.13
CA ALA A 139 12.74 3.76 2.12
C ALA A 139 13.94 4.62 2.55
N CYS A 140 15.14 4.03 2.64
CA CYS A 140 16.38 4.79 2.89
C CYS A 140 16.71 5.69 1.71
N HIS A 141 16.63 5.13 0.49
CA HIS A 141 17.00 5.83 -0.72
C HIS A 141 16.07 7.01 -1.01
N LEU A 142 14.75 6.83 -0.85
CA LEU A 142 13.80 7.94 -0.95
C LEU A 142 14.01 8.98 0.16
N GLY A 143 14.22 8.55 1.41
CA GLY A 143 14.42 9.47 2.54
C GLY A 143 15.65 10.36 2.38
N VAL A 144 16.79 9.77 2.02
CA VAL A 144 18.04 10.52 1.77
C VAL A 144 17.90 11.52 0.62
N LEU A 145 17.23 11.15 -0.48
CA LEU A 145 17.09 12.03 -1.64
C LEU A 145 16.00 13.12 -1.49
N THR A 146 15.03 12.93 -0.60
CA THR A 146 13.97 13.92 -0.32
C THR A 146 14.22 14.76 0.93
N ASP A 147 15.20 14.36 1.74
CA ASP A 147 15.54 14.85 3.08
C ASP A 147 14.40 14.69 4.12
N LEU A 148 13.43 13.82 3.84
CA LEU A 148 12.26 13.56 4.69
C LEU A 148 12.46 12.33 5.59
N PRO A 149 11.90 12.34 6.83
CA PRO A 149 11.74 11.13 7.61
C PRO A 149 11.00 10.03 6.83
N CYS A 150 11.55 8.82 6.83
CA CYS A 150 11.03 7.69 6.06
C CYS A 150 10.98 6.40 6.88
N ILE A 151 9.90 5.65 6.74
CA ILE A 151 9.69 4.32 7.34
C ILE A 151 9.51 3.29 6.22
N GLY A 152 10.31 2.22 6.24
CA GLY A 152 10.09 1.05 5.38
C GLY A 152 9.09 0.10 6.03
N VAL A 153 7.93 -0.12 5.41
CA VAL A 153 6.91 -1.06 5.86
C VAL A 153 6.80 -2.21 4.85
N ALA A 154 7.50 -3.32 5.11
CA ALA A 154 7.48 -4.48 4.23
C ALA A 154 6.37 -5.49 4.62
N LYS A 155 5.63 -5.96 3.61
CA LYS A 155 4.54 -6.94 3.77
C LYS A 155 5.02 -8.39 4.00
N LYS A 156 6.33 -8.67 3.86
CA LYS A 156 7.02 -9.97 3.98
C LYS A 156 8.42 -9.78 4.57
N LEU A 157 8.95 -10.79 5.28
CA LEU A 157 10.36 -10.81 5.73
C LEU A 157 11.29 -10.89 4.51
N LEU A 158 12.27 -9.99 4.44
CA LEU A 158 13.42 -10.15 3.56
C LEU A 158 14.52 -10.92 4.31
N GLN A 159 14.99 -12.02 3.73
CA GLN A 159 15.96 -12.92 4.36
C GLN A 159 17.38 -12.44 4.04
N VAL A 160 17.95 -11.64 4.95
CA VAL A 160 19.27 -11.00 4.85
C VAL A 160 19.96 -11.06 6.21
N ASP A 161 21.30 -11.06 6.23
CA ASP A 161 22.11 -11.17 7.45
C ASP A 161 21.60 -12.27 8.41
N GLY A 162 21.47 -13.51 7.91
CA GLY A 162 20.99 -14.64 8.70
C GLY A 162 19.51 -14.61 9.14
N LEU A 163 18.73 -13.58 8.80
CA LEU A 163 17.28 -13.59 9.06
C LEU A 163 16.58 -14.62 8.16
N GLU A 164 15.79 -15.50 8.77
CA GLU A 164 15.05 -16.56 8.08
C GLU A 164 13.60 -16.67 8.56
N ASN A 165 12.69 -17.05 7.66
CA ASN A 165 11.29 -17.37 8.00
C ASN A 165 11.15 -18.84 8.48
N ASN A 166 12.00 -19.23 9.43
CA ASN A 166 12.12 -20.58 9.96
C ASN A 166 11.11 -20.85 11.10
N ALA A 167 11.23 -22.01 11.77
CA ALA A 167 10.31 -22.41 12.84
C ALA A 167 10.33 -21.44 14.05
N LEU A 168 11.51 -20.96 14.44
CA LEU A 168 11.66 -20.00 15.54
C LEU A 168 10.98 -18.67 15.22
N HIS A 169 11.12 -18.18 13.99
CA HIS A 169 10.45 -16.95 13.55
C HIS A 169 8.93 -17.09 13.58
N LYS A 170 8.40 -18.23 13.12
CA LYS A 170 6.96 -18.54 13.17
C LYS A 170 6.43 -18.64 14.61
N GLU A 171 7.22 -19.21 15.53
CA GLU A 171 6.83 -19.27 16.94
C GLU A 171 6.80 -17.88 17.59
N LYS A 172 7.81 -17.03 17.32
CA LYS A 172 7.77 -15.61 17.75
C LYS A 172 6.53 -14.87 17.22
N ILE A 173 6.10 -15.13 15.98
CA ILE A 173 4.84 -14.59 15.44
C ILE A 173 3.62 -15.12 16.20
N ARG A 174 3.59 -16.41 16.58
CA ARG A 174 2.50 -17.02 17.36
C ARG A 174 2.39 -16.45 18.78
N LEU A 175 3.47 -15.89 19.31
CA LEU A 175 3.48 -15.21 20.61
C LEU A 175 2.85 -13.80 20.57
N LEU A 176 2.76 -13.15 19.41
CA LEU A 176 2.10 -11.84 19.25
C LEU A 176 0.57 -11.97 19.43
N LYS A 177 0.02 -11.35 20.48
CA LYS A 177 -1.39 -11.46 20.89
C LYS A 177 -2.22 -10.26 20.46
N ALA A 178 -1.79 -9.05 20.74
CA ALA A 178 -2.52 -7.80 20.48
C ALA A 178 -1.93 -6.99 19.32
N GLY A 179 -2.69 -6.04 18.79
CA GLY A 179 -2.17 -4.95 17.97
C GLY A 179 -1.12 -4.13 18.75
N GLY A 180 0.02 -3.88 18.13
CA GLY A 180 1.17 -3.20 18.74
C GLY A 180 2.25 -4.16 19.24
N ASP A 181 1.92 -5.42 19.52
CA ASP A 181 2.91 -6.44 19.90
C ASP A 181 3.97 -6.57 18.81
N SER A 182 5.24 -6.63 19.21
CA SER A 182 6.34 -6.71 18.27
C SER A 182 7.58 -7.41 18.81
N PHE A 183 8.48 -7.87 17.93
CA PHE A 183 9.77 -8.46 18.31
C PHE A 183 10.90 -8.07 17.35
N PRO A 184 12.15 -7.95 17.85
CA PRO A 184 13.28 -7.47 17.06
C PRO A 184 13.77 -8.49 16.02
N LEU A 185 14.13 -7.97 14.85
CA LEU A 185 14.73 -8.70 13.74
C LEU A 185 16.25 -8.53 13.82
N MET A 186 16.84 -9.26 14.75
CA MET A 186 18.29 -9.32 14.95
C MET A 186 18.94 -10.22 13.88
N GLY A 187 19.83 -9.64 13.07
CA GLY A 187 20.63 -10.39 12.11
C GLY A 187 21.79 -11.14 12.76
N GLY A 188 22.45 -11.99 11.99
CA GLY A 188 23.61 -12.79 12.42
C GLY A 188 24.82 -11.95 12.83
N SER A 189 24.91 -10.71 12.36
CA SER A 189 25.86 -9.70 12.87
C SER A 189 25.59 -9.22 14.30
N GLY A 190 24.44 -9.56 14.89
CA GLY A 190 23.94 -8.98 16.14
C GLY A 190 23.18 -7.66 15.95
N THR A 191 23.16 -7.08 14.75
CA THR A 191 22.47 -5.82 14.45
C THR A 191 20.95 -6.03 14.42
N VAL A 192 20.18 -5.15 15.07
CA VAL A 192 18.72 -5.11 14.90
C VAL A 192 18.38 -4.37 13.61
N LEU A 193 17.94 -5.11 12.58
CA LEU A 193 17.65 -4.55 11.25
C LEU A 193 16.22 -4.01 11.12
N GLY A 194 15.35 -4.31 12.08
CA GLY A 194 13.95 -3.89 12.08
C GLY A 194 13.14 -4.61 13.15
N MET A 195 11.82 -4.52 13.03
CA MET A 195 10.86 -5.09 13.97
C MET A 195 9.76 -5.85 13.21
N ALA A 196 9.40 -7.06 13.66
CA ALA A 196 8.16 -7.70 13.26
C ALA A 196 7.03 -7.15 14.13
N LEU A 197 6.05 -6.49 13.52
CA LEU A 197 4.93 -5.81 14.20
C LEU A 197 3.61 -6.53 13.87
N LYS A 198 2.87 -6.97 14.89
CA LYS A 198 1.44 -7.28 14.74
C LYS A 198 0.67 -5.95 14.70
N SER A 199 0.31 -5.52 13.50
CA SER A 199 -0.26 -4.19 13.26
C SER A 199 -1.75 -4.05 13.57
N HIS A 200 -2.46 -5.15 13.79
CA HIS A 200 -3.91 -5.15 14.05
C HIS A 200 -4.35 -6.47 14.69
N ASP A 201 -5.30 -6.45 15.63
CA ASP A 201 -5.72 -7.63 16.42
C ASP A 201 -6.14 -8.82 15.55
N HIS A 202 -7.02 -8.56 14.58
CA HIS A 202 -7.52 -9.57 13.62
C HIS A 202 -6.48 -10.03 12.58
N SER A 203 -5.22 -9.63 12.67
CA SER A 203 -4.17 -10.10 11.75
C SER A 203 -3.15 -11.02 12.40
N THR A 204 -2.91 -12.16 11.76
CA THR A 204 -1.86 -13.13 12.12
C THR A 204 -0.56 -12.95 11.35
N LYS A 205 -0.54 -12.08 10.32
CA LYS A 205 0.63 -11.83 9.47
C LYS A 205 1.25 -10.48 9.84
N PRO A 206 2.43 -10.43 10.47
CA PRO A 206 3.03 -9.16 10.87
C PRO A 206 3.41 -8.31 9.66
N LEU A 207 3.69 -7.04 9.92
CA LEU A 207 4.50 -6.16 9.07
C LEU A 207 5.96 -6.26 9.51
N TYR A 208 6.88 -5.93 8.60
CA TYR A 208 8.31 -5.87 8.86
C TYR A 208 8.73 -4.42 8.73
N VAL A 209 8.82 -3.73 9.87
CA VAL A 209 9.11 -2.29 9.96
C VAL A 209 10.62 -2.10 10.08
N SER A 210 11.17 -1.17 9.29
CA SER A 210 12.59 -0.82 9.35
C SER A 210 12.78 0.68 9.12
N VAL A 211 13.82 1.24 9.73
CA VAL A 211 14.22 2.64 9.54
C VAL A 211 14.50 2.91 8.07
N GLY A 212 13.89 3.95 7.51
CA GLY A 212 14.29 4.52 6.23
C GLY A 212 15.33 5.62 6.45
N HIS A 213 14.91 6.75 7.02
CA HIS A 213 15.74 7.93 7.25
C HIS A 213 15.13 8.82 8.35
N LYS A 214 15.95 9.59 9.08
CA LYS A 214 15.59 10.58 10.11
C LYS A 214 14.55 10.13 11.14
N MET A 215 14.57 8.86 11.54
CA MET A 215 13.64 8.31 12.52
C MET A 215 14.24 7.11 13.23
N SER A 216 14.00 6.98 14.53
CA SER A 216 14.38 5.78 15.28
C SER A 216 13.49 4.59 14.94
N LEU A 217 14.00 3.37 15.12
CA LEU A 217 13.20 2.16 14.90
C LEU A 217 11.99 2.10 15.84
N GLU A 218 12.14 2.57 17.08
CA GLU A 218 11.05 2.58 18.07
C GLU A 218 9.93 3.54 17.65
N ALA A 219 10.26 4.79 17.31
CA ALA A 219 9.28 5.75 16.83
C ALA A 219 8.61 5.27 15.52
N ALA A 220 9.38 4.68 14.61
CA ALA A 220 8.86 4.10 13.37
C ALA A 220 7.85 2.97 13.62
N VAL A 221 8.10 2.07 14.58
CA VAL A 221 7.17 1.00 14.96
C VAL A 221 5.91 1.57 15.61
N ARG A 222 6.07 2.47 16.60
CA ARG A 222 4.94 3.14 17.28
C ARG A 222 4.04 3.86 16.28
N LEU A 223 4.61 4.65 15.38
CA LEU A 223 3.84 5.39 14.38
C LEU A 223 3.20 4.47 13.33
N THR A 224 3.91 3.41 12.90
CA THR A 224 3.32 2.41 12.00
C THR A 224 2.06 1.78 12.59
N HIS A 225 2.08 1.44 13.88
CA HIS A 225 0.90 0.94 14.58
C HIS A 225 -0.19 2.01 14.70
N GLY A 226 0.15 3.25 15.08
CA GLY A 226 -0.79 4.37 15.16
C GLY A 226 -1.47 4.72 13.82
N CYS A 227 -0.85 4.38 12.69
CA CYS A 227 -1.42 4.56 11.36
C CYS A 227 -2.30 3.37 10.89
N CYS A 228 -2.55 2.33 11.70
CA CYS A 228 -3.23 1.10 11.27
C CYS A 228 -4.73 1.04 11.62
N LYS A 229 -5.61 1.61 10.78
CA LYS A 229 -7.06 1.29 10.78
C LYS A 229 -7.33 -0.18 10.38
N PHE A 230 -6.39 -0.83 9.70
CA PHE A 230 -6.41 -2.25 9.32
C PHE A 230 -4.99 -2.84 9.42
N ARG A 231 -4.76 -4.09 8.96
CA ARG A 231 -3.40 -4.69 8.92
C ARG A 231 -2.35 -3.79 8.23
N ILE A 232 -2.70 -3.14 7.13
CA ILE A 232 -1.77 -2.27 6.39
C ILE A 232 -1.99 -0.83 6.89
N PRO A 233 -0.93 -0.06 7.20
CA PRO A 233 -1.08 1.32 7.64
C PRO A 233 -1.78 2.14 6.55
N GLU A 234 -2.66 3.05 6.95
CA GLU A 234 -3.49 3.83 6.03
C GLU A 234 -2.71 4.50 4.91
N PRO A 235 -1.56 5.19 5.13
CA PRO A 235 -0.84 5.82 4.03
C PRO A 235 -0.38 4.80 2.96
N VAL A 236 0.15 3.66 3.39
CA VAL A 236 0.55 2.57 2.47
C VAL A 236 -0.66 1.97 1.78
N ARG A 237 -1.75 1.71 2.52
CA ARG A 237 -2.98 1.12 1.97
C ARG A 237 -3.64 2.03 0.94
N GLN A 238 -3.65 3.33 1.17
CA GLN A 238 -4.28 4.34 0.33
C GLN A 238 -3.48 4.59 -0.96
N ALA A 239 -2.14 4.54 -0.91
CA ALA A 239 -1.28 4.55 -2.10
C ALA A 239 -1.48 3.29 -2.96
N ASP A 240 -1.42 2.11 -2.34
CA ASP A 240 -1.59 0.79 -2.96
C ASP A 240 -2.99 0.58 -3.58
N ILE A 241 -4.03 1.23 -3.02
CA ILE A 241 -5.36 1.28 -3.65
C ILE A 241 -5.35 2.19 -4.87
N ARG A 242 -4.80 3.41 -4.76
CA ARG A 242 -4.85 4.41 -5.83
C ARG A 242 -3.99 4.06 -7.03
N SER A 243 -2.81 3.50 -6.82
CA SER A 243 -1.94 3.02 -7.89
C SER A 243 -2.64 1.94 -8.72
N ARG A 244 -3.27 0.97 -8.05
CA ARG A 244 -4.07 -0.10 -8.69
C ARG A 244 -5.35 0.43 -9.35
N ASP A 245 -6.04 1.39 -8.76
CA ASP A 245 -7.20 2.05 -9.37
C ASP A 245 -6.82 2.84 -10.63
N TYR A 246 -5.71 3.57 -10.58
CA TYR A 246 -5.20 4.36 -11.69
C TYR A 246 -4.79 3.46 -12.87
N ILE A 247 -4.09 2.35 -12.61
CA ILE A 247 -3.81 1.31 -13.62
C ILE A 247 -5.11 0.78 -14.24
N ARG A 248 -6.12 0.43 -13.42
CA ARG A 248 -7.40 -0.09 -13.93
C ARG A 248 -8.12 0.90 -14.82
N ARG A 249 -8.16 2.18 -14.45
CA ARG A 249 -8.80 3.24 -15.25
C ARG A 249 -8.02 3.51 -16.54
N THR A 250 -6.69 3.64 -16.45
CA THR A 250 -5.83 4.03 -17.58
C THR A 250 -5.77 2.95 -18.67
N LEU A 251 -5.68 1.67 -18.27
CA LEU A 251 -5.61 0.56 -19.22
C LEU A 251 -6.99 -0.02 -19.57
N GLY A 252 -7.97 0.07 -18.67
CA GLY A 252 -9.34 -0.41 -18.92
C GLY A 252 -10.07 0.40 -20.00
N VAL A 253 -9.76 1.70 -20.14
CA VAL A 253 -10.32 2.54 -21.21
C VAL A 253 -9.83 2.13 -22.61
N GLN A 254 -8.68 1.44 -22.72
CA GLN A 254 -8.19 0.91 -24.00
C GLN A 254 -8.94 -0.36 -24.48
N GLY A 255 -9.96 -0.80 -23.73
CA GLY A 255 -10.78 -1.98 -24.03
C GLY A 255 -12.27 -1.71 -24.27
N ALA A 256 -12.68 -0.46 -24.51
CA ALA A 256 -14.07 -0.16 -24.87
C ALA A 256 -14.43 -0.78 -26.25
N PRO A 257 -15.45 -1.64 -26.36
CA PRO A 257 -15.84 -2.20 -27.65
C PRO A 257 -16.46 -1.11 -28.54
N ALA A 258 -16.17 -1.18 -29.84
CA ALA A 258 -16.78 -0.29 -30.83
C ALA A 258 -18.32 -0.37 -30.76
N LEU A 259 -18.96 0.81 -30.76
CA LEU A 259 -20.40 0.95 -30.91
C LEU A 259 -20.86 0.20 -32.17
N GLN A 260 -21.58 -0.91 -32.00
CA GLN A 260 -22.22 -1.59 -33.12
C GLN A 260 -23.46 -0.78 -33.55
N PRO A 261 -23.69 -0.58 -34.86
CA PRO A 261 -24.92 0.06 -35.32
C PRO A 261 -26.15 -0.79 -35.02
N GLU A 262 -27.24 -0.12 -34.64
CA GLU A 262 -28.62 -0.63 -34.60
C GLU A 262 -28.89 -1.65 -35.73
N ARG A 263 -29.21 -2.90 -35.37
CA ARG A 263 -29.58 -3.94 -36.35
C ARG A 263 -31.09 -4.15 -36.40
N SER A 264 -31.65 -3.70 -37.51
CA SER A 264 -33.06 -3.74 -37.86
C SER A 264 -33.72 -5.13 -37.81
N LYS A 265 -35.02 -5.13 -37.51
CA LYS A 265 -35.93 -6.29 -37.48
C LYS A 265 -35.92 -7.13 -38.77
N LYS A 266 -35.85 -8.46 -38.63
CA LYS A 266 -36.32 -9.56 -39.51
C LYS A 266 -35.86 -10.90 -38.88
N ALA A 267 -36.48 -12.06 -39.04
CA ALA A 267 -37.85 -12.44 -39.40
C ALA A 267 -38.05 -13.90 -38.90
N GLN A 268 -39.25 -14.29 -38.47
CA GLN A 268 -39.52 -15.66 -38.02
C GLN A 268 -39.60 -16.65 -39.21
N ARG A 269 -39.17 -17.90 -38.98
CA ARG A 269 -39.54 -19.06 -39.81
C ARG A 269 -39.83 -20.27 -38.89
N PRO A 270 -40.84 -21.11 -39.22
CA PRO A 270 -41.39 -22.09 -38.28
C PRO A 270 -40.63 -23.42 -38.28
N LYS A 271 -40.83 -24.22 -37.23
CA LYS A 271 -40.58 -25.66 -37.21
C LYS A 271 -41.83 -26.41 -36.74
N ALA A 272 -42.06 -27.58 -37.32
CA ALA A 272 -43.24 -28.41 -37.11
C ALA A 272 -43.12 -29.36 -35.90
N CYS A 273 -44.26 -29.93 -35.50
CA CYS A 273 -44.42 -30.89 -34.40
C CYS A 273 -43.72 -32.24 -34.66
N PRO A 274 -43.69 -33.13 -33.64
CA PRO A 274 -44.74 -34.17 -33.60
C PRO A 274 -45.46 -34.33 -32.24
N GLN A 275 -46.49 -35.20 -32.25
CA GLN A 275 -47.34 -35.64 -31.13
C GLN A 275 -46.52 -36.16 -29.92
N GLY A 276 -46.99 -36.27 -28.67
CA GLY A 276 -48.27 -36.22 -27.94
C GLY A 276 -47.94 -36.66 -26.47
N VAL A 277 -48.79 -36.82 -25.45
CA VAL A 277 -50.25 -36.86 -25.22
C VAL A 277 -50.45 -36.57 -23.71
N SER A 278 -51.56 -35.91 -23.28
CA SER A 278 -52.13 -35.86 -21.89
C SER A 278 -51.22 -35.50 -20.69
N GLU A 279 -51.64 -34.80 -19.63
CA GLU A 279 -52.95 -34.34 -19.16
C GLU A 279 -52.74 -33.17 -18.16
N GLU A 280 -53.60 -32.15 -18.20
CA GLU A 280 -53.84 -31.19 -17.11
C GLU A 280 -55.16 -31.61 -16.40
N PRO A 281 -55.53 -31.15 -15.18
CA PRO A 281 -55.39 -29.78 -14.66
C PRO A 281 -54.85 -29.77 -13.18
N ALA A 282 -54.89 -28.72 -12.34
CA ALA A 282 -55.77 -27.54 -12.29
C ALA A 282 -55.12 -26.41 -11.43
N VAL A 283 -55.34 -25.12 -11.75
CA VAL A 283 -56.33 -24.20 -11.10
C VAL A 283 -55.96 -23.87 -9.63
N SER A 284 -55.85 -22.61 -9.17
CA SER A 284 -56.19 -21.30 -9.75
C SER A 284 -55.72 -20.11 -8.88
N CYS A 285 -55.73 -18.91 -9.46
CA CYS A 285 -55.87 -17.55 -8.88
C CYS A 285 -55.22 -17.20 -7.52
N CYS A 286 -54.35 -16.18 -7.45
CA CYS A 286 -54.61 -14.74 -7.63
C CYS A 286 -55.31 -14.05 -6.45
N VAL A 287 -54.85 -12.82 -6.17
CA VAL A 287 -55.58 -11.70 -5.52
C VAL A 287 -55.82 -11.85 -4.00
N VAL A 288 -55.66 -10.83 -3.13
CA VAL A 288 -54.89 -9.56 -3.13
C VAL A 288 -55.00 -8.92 -1.71
N ASN A 289 -54.27 -7.83 -1.45
CA ASN A 289 -54.56 -6.74 -0.48
C ASN A 289 -54.19 -6.78 1.02
N CYS A 290 -53.68 -5.61 1.43
CA CYS A 290 -54.08 -4.75 2.57
C CYS A 290 -53.35 -4.78 3.94
N SER A 291 -52.72 -3.61 4.22
CA SER A 291 -52.72 -2.90 5.51
C SER A 291 -51.89 -3.54 6.66
N VAL A 292 -51.48 -2.85 7.74
CA VAL A 292 -52.04 -1.68 8.46
C VAL A 292 -50.92 -0.74 8.97
N LYS A 293 -51.28 0.53 9.26
CA LYS A 293 -50.42 1.58 9.88
C LYS A 293 -50.24 1.38 11.40
N SER A 294 -49.18 1.96 11.99
CA SER A 294 -49.35 2.80 13.20
C SER A 294 -48.10 3.63 13.57
N THR A 295 -48.35 4.85 14.01
CA THR A 295 -47.44 5.83 14.64
C THR A 295 -47.51 5.75 16.17
N TRP A 296 -46.53 6.27 16.94
CA TRP A 296 -46.76 7.05 18.18
C TRP A 296 -45.49 7.78 18.70
N GLN A 297 -45.67 8.66 19.70
CA GLN A 297 -44.81 9.80 20.11
C GLN A 297 -44.91 10.06 21.63
N ARG A 298 -44.06 10.85 22.34
CA ARG A 298 -42.66 11.35 22.16
C ARG A 298 -42.35 12.33 23.30
N THR A 299 -41.42 12.01 24.23
CA THR A 299 -41.05 12.91 25.36
C THR A 299 -39.67 12.65 25.96
N GLU A 300 -38.94 13.74 26.20
CA GLU A 300 -37.77 13.86 27.10
C GLU A 300 -38.23 13.99 28.57
N PRO A 301 -37.30 14.09 29.54
CA PRO A 301 -37.16 15.39 30.21
C PRO A 301 -35.72 15.81 30.58
N THR A 302 -35.57 17.09 30.93
CA THR A 302 -34.34 17.77 31.40
C THR A 302 -34.46 18.23 32.87
N CYS A 303 -33.33 18.28 33.60
CA CYS A 303 -32.96 19.18 34.72
C CYS A 303 -31.71 18.60 35.42
N GLN A 304 -30.55 19.28 35.50
CA GLN A 304 -30.15 20.50 36.24
C GLN A 304 -29.42 20.19 37.57
N SER A 305 -28.46 21.07 37.89
CA SER A 305 -27.34 20.90 38.84
C SER A 305 -27.73 21.13 40.32
N PRO A 306 -26.76 21.02 41.26
CA PRO A 306 -25.96 22.21 41.63
C PRO A 306 -24.53 22.23 41.08
#